data_AF-A0A3S3QUX5-F1
#
_entry.id   AF-A0A3S3QUX5-F1
#
_cell.length_a   1.000
_cell.length_b   1.000
_cell.length_c   1.000
_cell.angle_alpha   90.00
_cell.angle_beta   90.00
_cell.angle_gamma   90.00
#
_symmetry.space_group_name_H-M   'P 1'
#
loop_
_entity.id
_entity.type
_entity.pdbx_description
1 polymer ?
#
loop_
_entity_poly.entity_id
_entity_poly.type
_entity_poly.pdbx_seq_one_letter_code
_entity_poly.pdbx_strand_id
1 'polypeptide(L)'
;MHSTFQKVYKIVRIKPSNFRLLPTSAAMSPDVLHLDAAYAGSACLCSEFRHYLDGVEVVDSVSFNPHKWLLTNMDCCCLWVKSPSSLRDSLSNNAEFLRNNASETKGVINYKDWQVALS
;
A
#
# COMPACT_ATOMS: atom_id res chain seq x y z
N MET A 1 21.50 13.26 10.05
CA MET A 1 20.09 13.18 10.49
C MET A 1 19.30 14.48 10.31
N HIS A 2 19.88 15.67 10.56
CA HIS A 2 19.18 16.95 10.40
C HIS A 2 18.89 17.37 8.94
N SER A 3 19.72 16.92 7.99
CA SER A 3 19.63 17.29 6.56
C SER A 3 18.50 16.57 5.79
N THR A 4 18.15 15.35 6.21
CA THR A 4 17.11 14.55 5.53
C THR A 4 15.70 15.02 5.88
N PHE A 5 15.46 15.42 7.14
CA PHE A 5 14.17 15.95 7.59
C PHE A 5 13.79 17.28 6.93
N GLN A 6 14.76 18.18 6.73
CA GLN A 6 14.54 19.48 6.06
C GLN A 6 14.18 19.32 4.58
N LYS A 7 14.66 18.26 3.91
CA LYS A 7 14.34 17.99 2.51
C LYS A 7 12.92 17.50 2.31
N VAL A 8 12.42 16.65 3.22
CA VAL A 8 11.02 16.15 3.17
C VAL A 8 10.03 17.26 3.54
N TYR A 9 10.38 18.12 4.50
CA TYR A 9 9.56 19.29 4.91
C TYR A 9 9.27 20.27 3.77
N LYS A 10 10.22 20.49 2.85
CA LYS A 10 10.08 21.44 1.74
C LYS A 10 9.24 20.92 0.57
N ILE A 11 9.04 19.60 0.47
CA ILE A 11 8.39 18.95 -0.68
C ILE A 11 6.86 18.96 -0.54
N VAL A 12 6.33 18.84 0.68
CA VAL A 12 4.90 18.49 0.86
C VAL A 12 4.01 19.67 1.32
N ARG A 13 4.55 20.80 1.81
CA ARG A 13 3.78 22.01 2.22
C ARG A 13 2.48 21.79 3.05
N ILE A 14 2.26 20.62 3.66
CA ILE A 14 1.14 20.35 4.57
C ILE A 14 1.55 20.67 6.00
N LYS A 15 0.69 21.37 6.75
CA LYS A 15 0.97 21.76 8.14
C LYS A 15 1.13 20.51 9.03
N PRO A 16 2.12 20.47 9.93
CA PRO A 16 2.42 19.33 10.80
C PRO A 16 1.31 18.89 11.77
N SER A 17 0.25 19.68 11.94
CA SER A 17 -0.78 19.44 12.96
C SER A 17 -1.73 18.28 12.64
N ASN A 18 -1.76 17.81 11.39
CA ASN A 18 -2.80 16.88 10.91
C ASN A 18 -2.26 15.50 10.50
N PHE A 19 -0.94 15.30 10.56
CA PHE A 19 -0.31 14.00 10.30
C PHE A 19 0.59 13.64 11.48
N ARG A 20 0.13 12.72 12.33
CA ARG A 20 0.96 12.14 13.38
C ARG A 20 1.57 10.86 12.84
N LEU A 21 2.75 10.97 12.22
CA LEU A 21 3.63 9.81 12.08
C LEU A 21 4.10 9.45 13.49
N LEU A 22 3.65 8.30 14.00
CA LEU A 22 4.18 7.77 15.25
C LEU A 22 5.63 7.36 14.98
N PRO A 23 6.63 7.98 15.63
CA PRO A 23 7.99 7.49 15.55
C PRO A 23 8.04 6.16 16.30
N THR A 24 8.17 5.04 15.57
CA THR A 24 8.54 3.78 16.22
C THR A 24 9.97 3.97 16.73
N SER A 25 10.11 4.07 18.05
CA SER A 25 11.39 4.07 18.74
C SER A 25 12.01 2.67 18.67
N ALA A 26 12.52 2.28 17.50
CA ALA A 26 13.32 1.07 17.37
C ALA A 26 14.32 1.27 16.23
N ALA A 27 15.60 1.15 16.59
CA ALA A 27 16.71 1.24 15.67
C ALA A 27 16.73 0.04 14.69
N MET A 28 17.26 0.29 13.48
CA MET A 28 17.87 -0.70 12.59
C MET A 28 16.97 -1.82 12.01
N SER A 29 15.83 -1.44 11.42
CA SER A 29 15.25 -2.19 10.30
C SER A 29 14.95 -1.23 9.15
N PRO A 30 15.00 -1.65 7.86
CA PRO A 30 14.37 -0.86 6.82
C PRO A 30 12.85 -0.91 7.08
N ASP A 31 12.35 0.04 7.86
CA ASP A 31 10.94 0.03 8.29
C ASP A 31 10.02 0.10 7.07
N VAL A 32 9.20 -0.93 6.88
CA VAL A 32 8.18 -0.97 5.82
C VAL A 32 7.10 0.06 6.15
N LEU A 33 6.89 1.02 5.25
CA LEU A 33 5.92 2.11 5.43
C LEU A 33 4.62 1.81 4.67
N HIS A 34 3.51 1.74 5.40
CA HIS A 34 2.17 1.59 4.83
C HIS A 34 1.33 2.86 5.03
N LEU A 35 0.68 3.32 3.97
CA LEU A 35 -0.33 4.37 4.03
C LEU A 35 -1.73 3.74 4.07
N ASP A 36 -2.40 3.86 5.22
CA ASP A 36 -3.83 3.56 5.34
C ASP A 36 -4.65 4.79 4.94
N ALA A 37 -5.28 4.71 3.77
CA ALA A 37 -6.21 5.71 3.26
C ALA A 37 -7.64 5.15 3.18
N ALA A 38 -8.02 4.19 4.04
CA ALA A 38 -9.28 3.44 3.93
C ALA A 38 -10.52 4.30 3.65
N TYR A 39 -10.68 5.44 4.34
CA TYR A 39 -11.81 6.34 4.13
C TYR A 39 -11.49 7.49 3.15
N ALA A 40 -10.43 8.26 3.43
CA ALA A 40 -10.10 9.48 2.68
C ALA A 40 -9.46 9.23 1.30
N GLY A 41 -9.01 7.99 1.02
CA GLY A 41 -8.39 7.63 -0.25
C GLY A 41 -9.31 7.86 -1.45
N SER A 42 -10.61 7.60 -1.29
CA SER A 42 -11.61 7.86 -2.34
C SER A 42 -11.72 9.35 -2.70
N ALA A 43 -11.59 10.24 -1.72
CA ALA A 43 -11.63 11.68 -1.96
C ALA A 43 -10.46 12.15 -2.83
N CYS A 44 -9.32 11.45 -2.76
CA CYS A 44 -8.12 11.79 -3.53
C CYS A 44 -8.26 11.53 -5.04
N LEU A 45 -9.38 10.95 -5.50
CA LEU A 45 -9.74 10.94 -6.92
C LEU A 45 -10.06 12.35 -7.44
N CYS A 46 -10.59 13.23 -6.59
CA CYS A 46 -10.84 14.61 -6.93
C CYS A 46 -9.54 15.43 -6.84
N SER A 47 -9.33 16.30 -7.84
CA SER A 47 -8.08 17.07 -7.98
C SER A 47 -7.76 17.94 -6.76
N GLU A 48 -8.79 18.51 -6.11
CA GLU A 48 -8.69 19.39 -4.96
C GLU A 48 -8.19 18.69 -3.68
N PHE A 49 -8.35 17.37 -3.59
CA PHE A 49 -7.90 16.56 -2.45
C PHE A 49 -6.66 15.72 -2.77
N ARG A 50 -6.19 15.71 -4.02
CA ARG A 50 -5.07 14.86 -4.44
C ARG A 50 -3.75 15.15 -3.72
N HIS A 51 -3.60 16.37 -3.20
CA HIS A 51 -2.45 16.81 -2.41
C HIS A 51 -2.27 16.03 -1.09
N TYR A 52 -3.32 15.38 -0.57
CA TYR A 52 -3.19 14.50 0.61
C TYR A 52 -2.35 13.25 0.34
N LEU A 53 -2.10 12.92 -0.93
CA LEU A 53 -1.21 11.84 -1.35
C LEU A 53 0.18 12.34 -1.77
N ASP A 54 0.54 13.60 -1.50
CA ASP A 54 1.89 14.11 -1.74
C ASP A 54 2.89 13.35 -0.84
N GLY A 55 3.94 12.76 -1.44
CA GLY A 55 4.87 11.89 -0.72
C GLY A 55 4.49 10.40 -0.73
N VAL A 56 3.37 10.01 -1.35
CA VAL A 56 2.98 8.59 -1.45
C VAL A 56 4.04 7.74 -2.16
N GLU A 57 4.89 8.34 -3.00
CA GLU A 57 5.99 7.66 -3.66
C GLU A 57 7.08 7.14 -2.71
N VAL A 58 7.12 7.58 -1.44
CA VAL A 58 8.10 7.07 -0.46
C VAL A 58 7.58 5.86 0.32
N VAL A 59 6.27 5.58 0.29
CA VAL A 59 5.71 4.43 1.01
C VAL A 59 5.95 3.12 0.25
N ASP A 60 5.88 2.00 0.95
CA ASP A 60 6.02 0.66 0.39
C ASP A 60 4.67 0.05 -0.02
N SER A 61 3.58 0.51 0.61
CA SER A 61 2.24 0.10 0.25
C SER A 61 1.16 1.13 0.63
N VAL A 62 0.04 1.11 -0.08
CA VAL A 62 -1.12 1.98 0.14
C VAL A 62 -2.38 1.13 0.10
N SER A 63 -3.30 1.35 1.03
CA SER A 63 -4.65 0.78 0.94
C SER A 63 -5.73 1.85 0.96
N PHE A 64 -6.84 1.63 0.26
CA PHE A 64 -8.09 2.35 0.51
C PHE A 64 -9.32 1.48 0.28
N ASN A 65 -10.46 1.84 0.86
CA ASN A 65 -11.68 1.03 0.81
C ASN A 65 -12.76 1.71 -0.04
N PRO A 66 -12.97 1.29 -1.29
CA PRO A 66 -14.12 1.75 -2.07
C PRO A 66 -15.46 1.59 -1.37
N HIS A 67 -15.61 0.55 -0.53
CA HIS A 67 -16.85 0.33 0.22
C HIS A 67 -17.16 1.35 1.32
N LYS A 68 -16.23 2.28 1.59
CA LYS A 68 -16.45 3.37 2.55
C LYS A 68 -17.04 4.59 1.87
N TRP A 69 -16.30 5.18 0.92
CA TRP A 69 -16.67 6.47 0.33
C TRP A 69 -16.52 6.52 -1.20
N LEU A 70 -16.70 5.37 -1.87
CA LEU A 70 -16.72 5.26 -3.34
C LEU A 70 -17.91 4.42 -3.84
N LEU A 71 -19.05 4.46 -3.13
CA LEU A 71 -20.32 3.87 -3.56
C LEU A 71 -20.26 2.38 -3.94
N THR A 72 -19.33 1.63 -3.36
CA THR A 72 -19.22 0.18 -3.54
C THR A 72 -19.84 -0.53 -2.33
N ASN A 73 -20.52 -1.66 -2.54
CA ASN A 73 -21.01 -2.46 -1.40
C ASN A 73 -19.86 -3.16 -0.68
N MET A 74 -20.07 -3.55 0.57
CA MET A 74 -19.10 -4.30 1.37
C MET A 74 -19.04 -5.77 0.89
N ASP A 75 -17.88 -6.42 0.80
CA ASP A 75 -16.49 -5.93 1.02
C ASP A 75 -15.82 -5.44 -0.27
N CYS A 76 -14.97 -4.41 -0.15
CA CYS A 76 -14.08 -3.95 -1.23
C CYS A 76 -12.91 -3.11 -0.70
N CYS A 77 -11.70 -3.66 -0.72
CA CYS A 77 -10.47 -2.97 -0.33
C CYS A 77 -9.44 -3.12 -1.46
N CYS A 78 -8.76 -2.03 -1.80
CA CYS A 78 -7.72 -2.03 -2.81
C CYS A 78 -6.37 -1.81 -2.13
N LEU A 79 -5.38 -2.63 -2.49
CA LEU A 79 -4.01 -2.57 -1.99
C LEU A 79 -3.05 -2.40 -3.16
N TRP A 80 -2.17 -1.41 -3.07
CA TRP A 80 -1.01 -1.25 -3.94
C TRP A 80 0.26 -1.51 -3.13
N VAL A 81 1.17 -2.28 -3.71
CA VAL A 81 2.48 -2.58 -3.11
C VAL A 81 3.57 -2.22 -4.11
N LYS A 82 4.57 -1.48 -3.64
CA LYS A 82 5.69 -1.00 -4.46
C LYS A 82 6.58 -2.13 -4.97
N SER A 83 6.78 -3.16 -4.15
CA SER A 83 7.52 -4.38 -4.47
C SER A 83 6.59 -5.60 -4.42
N PRO A 84 5.92 -5.95 -5.53
CA PRO A 84 5.03 -7.12 -5.60
C PRO A 84 5.68 -8.44 -5.19
N SER A 85 6.96 -8.63 -5.51
CA SER A 85 7.69 -9.85 -5.16
C SER A 85 7.78 -10.04 -3.65
N SER A 86 7.93 -8.96 -2.87
CA SER A 86 8.01 -9.05 -1.41
C SER A 86 6.72 -9.61 -0.79
N LEU A 87 5.55 -9.20 -1.31
CA LEU A 87 4.27 -9.74 -0.86
C LEU A 87 4.07 -11.17 -1.38
N ARG A 88 4.25 -11.36 -2.69
CA ARG A 88 4.02 -12.65 -3.36
C ARG A 88 4.89 -13.75 -2.77
N ASP A 89 6.19 -13.52 -2.63
CA ASP A 89 7.11 -14.55 -2.17
C ASP A 89 6.83 -14.93 -0.70
N SER A 90 6.34 -13.97 0.10
CA SER A 90 5.92 -14.20 1.49
C SER A 90 4.61 -14.99 1.62
N LEU A 91 3.68 -14.85 0.66
CA LEU A 91 2.35 -15.47 0.70
C LEU A 91 2.19 -16.65 -0.27
N SER A 92 3.18 -16.91 -1.12
CA SER A 92 3.05 -17.91 -2.18
C SER A 92 2.87 -19.33 -1.62
N ASN A 93 1.97 -20.08 -2.25
CA ASN A 93 1.75 -21.49 -1.95
C ASN A 93 1.78 -22.33 -3.24
N ASN A 94 2.74 -23.24 -3.33
CA ASN A 94 2.98 -24.08 -4.51
C ASN A 94 2.55 -25.54 -4.31
N ALA A 95 1.48 -25.77 -3.56
CA ALA A 95 0.92 -27.11 -3.42
C ALA A 95 0.62 -27.73 -4.80
N GLU A 96 0.98 -29.00 -4.98
CA GLU A 96 0.95 -29.69 -6.28
C GLU A 96 -0.43 -29.63 -6.94
N PHE A 97 -1.51 -29.72 -6.15
CA PHE A 97 -2.89 -29.67 -6.66
C PHE A 97 -3.32 -28.30 -7.21
N LEU A 98 -2.54 -27.24 -7.00
CA LEU A 98 -2.78 -25.90 -7.55
C LEU A 98 -2.00 -25.63 -8.85
N ARG A 99 -1.13 -26.55 -9.25
CA ARG A 99 -0.27 -26.36 -10.44
C ARG A 99 -1.07 -26.48 -11.72
N ASN A 100 -0.73 -25.61 -12.67
CA ASN A 100 -1.28 -25.62 -14.02
C ASN A 100 -0.31 -24.92 -14.98
N ASN A 101 -0.44 -25.21 -16.28
CA ASN A 101 0.45 -24.68 -17.31
C ASN A 101 0.45 -23.14 -17.41
N ALA A 102 -0.67 -22.47 -17.13
CA ALA A 102 -0.74 -21.01 -17.19
C ALA A 102 0.10 -20.36 -16.09
N SER A 103 0.08 -20.90 -14.88
CA SER A 103 0.91 -20.43 -13.77
C SER A 103 2.40 -20.75 -14.01
N GLU A 104 2.73 -21.89 -14.58
CA GLU A 104 4.12 -22.30 -14.86
C GLU A 104 4.78 -21.48 -15.97
N THR A 105 4.00 -21.10 -16.99
CA THR A 105 4.47 -20.23 -18.07
C THR A 105 4.64 -18.77 -17.63
N LYS A 106 4.29 -18.43 -16.38
CA LYS A 106 4.36 -17.08 -15.79
C LYS A 106 3.63 -16.00 -16.61
N GLY A 107 2.67 -16.40 -17.44
CA GLY A 107 1.86 -15.50 -18.25
C GLY A 107 0.67 -14.88 -17.50
N VAL A 108 0.42 -15.31 -16.26
CA VAL A 108 -0.73 -14.91 -15.45
C VAL A 108 -0.32 -14.52 -14.03
N ILE A 109 -1.15 -13.69 -13.39
CA ILE A 109 -1.04 -13.38 -11.96
C ILE A 109 -2.02 -14.28 -11.21
N ASN A 110 -1.51 -15.08 -10.26
CA ASN A 110 -2.37 -15.85 -9.36
C ASN A 110 -2.65 -15.02 -8.10
N TYR A 111 -3.86 -14.50 -7.94
CA TYR A 111 -4.22 -13.66 -6.78
C TYR A 111 -4.23 -14.40 -5.44
N LYS A 112 -4.23 -15.75 -5.44
CA LYS A 112 -3.99 -16.54 -4.21
C LYS A 112 -2.66 -16.18 -3.52
N ASP A 113 -1.66 -15.76 -4.30
CA ASP A 113 -0.35 -15.38 -3.77
C ASP A 113 -0.31 -13.92 -3.26
N TRP A 114 -1.46 -13.24 -3.25
CA TRP A 114 -1.61 -11.83 -2.86
C TRP A 114 -2.53 -11.63 -1.66
N GLN A 115 -3.03 -12.71 -1.08
CA GLN A 115 -3.98 -12.70 0.03
C GLN A 115 -3.71 -13.88 0.98
N VAL A 116 -4.35 -13.88 2.14
CA VAL A 116 -4.15 -14.93 3.15
C VAL A 116 -4.92 -16.21 2.80
N ALA A 117 -6.10 -16.08 2.19
CA ALA A 117 -6.97 -17.21 1.87
C ALA A 117 -6.64 -17.82 0.49
N LEU A 118 -6.89 -19.13 0.36
CA LEU A 118 -6.72 -19.86 -0.90
C LEU A 118 -7.93 -19.77 -1.85
N SER A 119 -8.95 -18.98 -1.48
CA SER A 119 -10.21 -18.81 -2.24
C SER A 119 -10.00 -18.21 -3.63
#